data_AF-A0A1H8J2S9-F1
#
_entry.id   AF-A0A1H8J2S9-F1
#
_cell.length_a   1.000
_cell.length_b   1.000
_cell.length_c   1.000
_cell.angle_alpha   90.00
_cell.angle_beta   90.00
_cell.angle_gamma   90.00
#
_symmetry.space_group_name_H-M   'P 1'
#
loop_
_entity.id
_entity.type
_entity.pdbx_description
1 polymer ?
#
loop_
_entity_poly.entity_id
_entity_poly.type
_entity_poly.pdbx_seq_one_letter_code
_entity_poly.pdbx_strand_id
1 'polypeptide(L)'
;MEYEVLDWPVARDLVEKNDAHCIELIDYNQGQVYQLKDSSYVVMPVMPFAKCLRVYHRQLLDEWIRNSFFPTGEHFSDFYYKHKAIMDNFPQYTDKLREELITYIQKKPGNTGHVPDSDDIDLIYKTLRKRKKFSTYRLHFYALLGSYIIKICPEEHFKWGLLQNKQMLDPPVSLVLLKKQDNAWRYFDLEDCVEGKFGYLSVQYVLSSPTRFNRRFNEIESLLRVMD
;
A
#
# COMPACT_ATOMS: atom_id res chain seq x y z
N MET A 1 10.22 -25.62 -24.04
CA MET A 1 10.23 -24.61 -22.97
C MET A 1 8.89 -23.91 -23.00
N GLU A 2 8.19 -23.84 -21.88
CA GLU A 2 6.83 -23.27 -21.84
C GLU A 2 6.84 -21.73 -21.80
N TYR A 3 7.94 -21.14 -21.30
CA TYR A 3 8.20 -19.69 -21.30
C TYR A 3 9.71 -19.38 -21.29
N GLU A 4 10.05 -18.12 -21.58
CA GLU A 4 11.38 -17.53 -21.51
C GLU A 4 11.34 -16.21 -20.74
N VAL A 5 12.37 -15.96 -19.92
CA VAL A 5 12.56 -14.67 -19.25
C VAL A 5 13.52 -13.83 -20.07
N LEU A 6 13.11 -12.61 -20.40
CA LEU A 6 13.86 -11.69 -21.25
C LEU A 6 14.19 -10.41 -20.48
N ASP A 7 15.32 -9.81 -20.81
CA ASP A 7 15.58 -8.41 -20.45
C ASP A 7 14.67 -7.49 -21.25
N TRP A 8 14.28 -6.37 -20.65
CA TRP A 8 13.35 -5.44 -21.28
C TRP A 8 13.82 -4.93 -22.65
N PRO A 9 15.09 -4.52 -22.84
CA PRO A 9 15.56 -4.09 -24.16
C PRO A 9 15.47 -5.21 -25.20
N VAL A 10 15.72 -6.46 -24.80
CA VAL A 10 15.65 -7.64 -25.69
C VAL A 10 14.20 -7.93 -26.08
N ALA A 11 13.29 -7.87 -25.11
CA ALA A 11 11.86 -8.06 -25.37
C ALA A 11 11.28 -6.93 -26.25
N ARG A 12 11.71 -5.68 -26.02
CA ARG A 12 11.32 -4.55 -26.86
C ARG A 12 11.79 -4.71 -28.29
N ASP A 13 13.07 -5.01 -28.48
CA ASP A 13 13.64 -5.32 -29.78
C ASP A 13 12.86 -6.44 -30.50
N LEU A 14 12.46 -7.46 -29.74
CA LEU A 14 11.71 -8.59 -30.28
C LEU A 14 10.32 -8.16 -30.74
N VAL A 15 9.60 -7.36 -29.94
CA VAL A 15 8.29 -6.80 -30.28
C VAL A 15 8.38 -5.89 -31.52
N GLU A 16 9.37 -4.99 -31.55
CA GLU A 16 9.58 -4.05 -32.66
C GLU A 16 9.95 -4.78 -33.96
N LYS A 17 10.91 -5.71 -33.92
CA LYS A 17 11.34 -6.48 -35.12
C LYS A 17 10.26 -7.41 -35.66
N ASN A 18 9.34 -7.86 -34.81
CA ASN A 18 8.23 -8.72 -35.22
C ASN A 18 7.00 -7.93 -35.69
N ASP A 19 6.98 -6.60 -35.59
CA ASP A 19 5.77 -5.80 -35.81
C ASP A 19 4.60 -6.33 -34.97
N ALA A 20 4.89 -6.62 -33.70
CA ALA A 20 3.95 -7.28 -32.81
C ALA A 20 2.89 -6.30 -32.30
N HIS A 21 1.64 -6.75 -32.26
CA HIS A 21 0.52 -5.91 -31.81
C HIS A 21 0.26 -6.09 -30.32
N CYS A 22 0.02 -4.98 -29.63
CA CYS A 22 -0.47 -4.99 -28.26
C CYS A 22 -1.91 -5.51 -28.28
N ILE A 23 -2.14 -6.65 -27.65
CA ILE A 23 -3.45 -7.32 -27.61
C ILE A 23 -4.17 -7.12 -26.27
N GLU A 24 -3.44 -6.77 -25.22
CA GLU A 24 -3.99 -6.67 -23.87
C GLU A 24 -3.18 -5.69 -23.03
N LEU A 25 -3.89 -4.91 -22.22
CA LEU A 25 -3.30 -4.10 -21.17
C LEU A 25 -3.53 -4.79 -19.84
N ILE A 26 -2.48 -4.89 -19.05
CA ILE A 26 -2.54 -5.38 -17.68
C ILE A 26 -2.81 -4.16 -16.81
N ASP A 27 -4.09 -3.94 -16.47
CA ASP A 27 -4.59 -2.74 -15.76
C ASP A 27 -3.77 -2.37 -14.52
N TYR A 28 -3.23 -3.38 -13.84
CA TYR A 28 -2.55 -3.24 -12.56
C TYR A 28 -1.16 -2.58 -12.63
N ASN A 29 -0.31 -3.01 -13.57
CA ASN A 29 1.05 -2.47 -13.74
C ASN A 29 1.21 -1.68 -15.05
N GLN A 30 0.08 -1.39 -15.71
CA GLN A 30 -0.01 -0.81 -17.05
C GLN A 30 0.77 -1.58 -18.12
N GLY A 31 1.19 -2.81 -17.81
CA GLY A 31 1.97 -3.65 -18.69
C GLY A 31 1.18 -4.00 -19.95
N GLN A 32 1.92 -4.35 -20.99
CA GLN A 32 1.37 -4.59 -22.30
C GLN A 32 1.72 -6.02 -22.71
N VAL A 33 0.71 -6.74 -23.19
CA VAL A 33 0.91 -8.05 -23.79
C VAL A 33 0.92 -7.88 -25.30
N TYR A 34 2.02 -8.28 -25.91
CA TYR A 34 2.21 -8.25 -27.34
C TYR A 34 2.10 -9.65 -27.91
N GLN A 35 1.38 -9.82 -29.01
CA GLN A 35 1.37 -11.07 -29.76
C GLN A 35 2.37 -11.00 -30.90
N LEU A 36 3.34 -11.92 -30.91
CA LEU A 36 4.32 -12.05 -31.98
C LEU A 36 3.71 -12.84 -33.16
N LYS A 37 4.36 -12.74 -34.34
CA LYS A 37 3.93 -13.44 -35.56
C LYS A 37 3.95 -14.96 -35.45
N ASP A 38 4.79 -15.51 -34.58
CA ASP A 38 4.86 -16.94 -34.30
C ASP A 38 3.79 -17.42 -33.31
N SER A 39 2.79 -16.58 -33.00
CA SER A 39 1.73 -16.83 -32.02
C SER A 39 2.20 -16.95 -30.56
N SER A 40 3.47 -16.66 -30.27
CA SER A 40 3.92 -16.45 -28.89
C SER A 40 3.54 -15.06 -28.38
N TYR A 41 3.56 -14.90 -27.07
CA TYR A 41 3.16 -13.68 -26.37
C TYR A 41 4.34 -13.12 -25.61
N VAL A 42 4.56 -11.82 -25.67
CA VAL A 42 5.55 -11.12 -24.84
C VAL A 42 4.82 -10.21 -23.89
N VAL A 43 4.97 -10.46 -22.60
CA VAL A 43 4.49 -9.58 -21.54
C VAL A 43 5.59 -8.59 -21.18
N MET A 44 5.32 -7.33 -21.45
CA MET A 44 6.23 -6.21 -21.19
C MET A 44 5.63 -5.29 -20.12
N PRO A 45 6.24 -5.23 -18.93
CA PRO A 45 5.89 -4.21 -17.96
C PRO A 45 6.22 -2.80 -18.49
N VAL A 46 5.55 -1.75 -18.01
CA VAL A 46 5.88 -0.35 -18.39
C VAL A 46 7.30 0.03 -17.99
N MET A 47 7.83 -0.57 -16.93
CA MET A 47 9.16 -0.24 -16.42
C MET A 47 10.28 -0.92 -17.22
N PRO A 48 11.22 -0.15 -17.81
CA PRO A 48 12.28 -0.68 -18.67
C PRO A 48 13.40 -1.44 -17.94
N PHE A 49 13.36 -1.50 -16.60
CA PHE A 49 14.29 -2.28 -15.79
C PHE A 49 13.71 -3.61 -15.31
N ALA A 50 12.44 -3.89 -15.62
CA ALA A 50 11.77 -5.12 -15.26
C ALA A 50 12.10 -6.26 -16.24
N LYS A 51 12.08 -7.49 -15.75
CA LYS A 51 12.14 -8.66 -16.64
C LYS A 51 10.82 -8.79 -17.40
N CYS A 52 10.92 -9.12 -18.68
CA CYS A 52 9.80 -9.45 -19.54
C CYS A 52 9.67 -10.97 -19.65
N LEU A 53 8.51 -11.42 -20.09
CA LEU A 53 8.23 -12.85 -20.25
C LEU A 53 7.75 -13.12 -21.64
N ARG A 54 8.33 -14.13 -22.29
CA ARG A 54 7.80 -14.69 -23.52
C ARG A 54 7.14 -16.02 -23.21
N VAL A 55 5.88 -16.17 -23.59
CA VAL A 55 5.07 -17.35 -23.30
C VAL A 55 4.56 -17.93 -24.62
N TYR A 56 4.62 -19.25 -24.77
CA TYR A 56 4.26 -19.92 -26.03
C TYR A 56 2.81 -20.42 -26.05
N HIS A 57 2.10 -20.34 -24.92
CA HIS A 57 0.74 -20.81 -24.77
C HIS A 57 -0.14 -19.77 -24.07
N ARG A 58 -1.33 -19.51 -24.64
CA ARG A 58 -2.29 -18.53 -24.09
C ARG A 58 -2.77 -18.91 -22.69
N GLN A 59 -3.04 -20.19 -22.44
CA GLN A 59 -3.47 -20.66 -21.12
C GLN A 59 -2.45 -20.34 -20.03
N LEU A 60 -1.16 -20.53 -20.32
CA LEU A 60 -0.09 -20.22 -19.37
C LEU A 60 0.05 -18.70 -19.16
N LEU A 61 -0.15 -17.89 -20.21
CA LEU A 61 -0.23 -16.43 -20.08
C LEU A 61 -1.39 -16.03 -19.15
N ASP A 62 -2.59 -16.57 -19.36
CA ASP A 62 -3.77 -16.26 -18.56
C ASP A 62 -3.59 -16.72 -17.09
N GLU A 63 -2.95 -17.87 -16.89
CA GLU A 63 -2.55 -18.35 -15.57
C GLU A 63 -1.50 -17.44 -14.93
N TRP A 64 -0.53 -16.92 -15.68
CA TRP A 64 0.48 -16.02 -15.15
C TRP A 64 -0.07 -14.63 -14.83
N ILE A 65 -0.90 -14.07 -15.70
CA ILE A 65 -1.66 -12.84 -15.42
C ILE A 65 -2.47 -13.01 -14.13
N ARG A 66 -3.01 -14.22 -13.89
CA ARG A 66 -3.77 -14.56 -12.69
C ARG A 66 -2.90 -14.84 -11.45
N ASN A 67 -1.74 -15.49 -11.60
CA ASN A 67 -1.01 -16.14 -10.50
C ASN A 67 0.41 -15.60 -10.23
N SER A 68 1.12 -15.03 -11.22
CA SER A 68 2.60 -14.98 -11.20
C SER A 68 3.25 -13.61 -11.45
N PHE A 69 2.50 -12.53 -11.66
CA PHE A 69 3.11 -11.17 -11.83
C PHE A 69 3.44 -10.44 -10.52
N PHE A 70 3.41 -11.15 -9.39
CA PHE A 70 3.93 -10.67 -8.11
C PHE A 70 5.37 -11.19 -7.91
N PRO A 71 6.39 -10.32 -7.76
CA PRO A 71 7.60 -10.74 -7.07
C PRO A 71 7.24 -11.02 -5.61
N THR A 72 7.65 -12.19 -5.12
CA THR A 72 7.49 -12.63 -3.74
C THR A 72 8.21 -11.69 -2.77
N GLY A 73 7.40 -11.11 -1.90
CA GLY A 73 7.77 -10.34 -0.72
C GLY A 73 6.52 -9.93 0.04
N GLU A 74 5.61 -10.88 0.30
CA GLU A 74 4.38 -10.77 1.11
C GLU A 74 3.61 -9.41 1.08
N HIS A 75 2.56 -9.34 0.25
CA HIS A 75 1.25 -8.75 0.59
C HIS A 75 1.03 -7.22 0.77
N PHE A 76 1.90 -6.33 0.27
CA PHE A 76 1.64 -4.88 0.45
C PHE A 76 0.39 -4.37 -0.30
N SER A 77 0.09 -4.93 -1.47
CA SER A 77 -0.99 -4.47 -2.34
C SER A 77 -2.29 -5.23 -2.18
N ASP A 78 -2.22 -6.55 -1.93
CA ASP A 78 -3.37 -7.39 -1.61
C ASP A 78 -4.21 -6.77 -0.49
N PHE A 79 -3.56 -6.21 0.52
CA PHE A 79 -4.25 -5.54 1.60
C PHE A 79 -5.06 -4.34 1.12
N TYR A 80 -4.48 -3.47 0.29
CA TYR A 80 -5.20 -2.33 -0.27
C TYR A 80 -6.37 -2.79 -1.14
N TYR A 81 -6.15 -3.69 -2.10
CA TYR A 81 -7.21 -4.13 -3.01
C TYR A 81 -8.35 -4.85 -2.28
N LYS A 82 -8.03 -5.67 -1.27
CA LYS A 82 -9.02 -6.32 -0.41
C LYS A 82 -9.88 -5.33 0.38
N HIS A 83 -9.33 -4.16 0.73
CA HIS A 83 -10.03 -3.13 1.52
C HIS A 83 -10.27 -1.84 0.72
N LYS A 84 -10.19 -1.88 -0.61
CA LYS A 84 -10.17 -0.69 -1.48
C LYS A 84 -11.32 0.27 -1.20
N ALA A 85 -12.54 -0.25 -1.08
CA ALA A 85 -13.73 0.56 -0.81
C ALA A 85 -13.63 1.33 0.53
N ILE A 86 -13.06 0.69 1.56
CA ILE A 86 -12.86 1.30 2.88
C ILE A 86 -11.71 2.31 2.81
N MET A 87 -10.60 1.96 2.16
CA MET A 87 -9.43 2.84 2.05
C MET A 87 -9.71 4.07 1.17
N ASP A 88 -10.45 3.94 0.07
CA ASP A 88 -10.84 5.08 -0.79
C ASP A 88 -11.79 6.07 -0.10
N ASN A 89 -12.52 5.62 0.92
CA ASN A 89 -13.50 6.41 1.68
C ASN A 89 -13.12 6.45 3.16
N PHE A 90 -11.83 6.34 3.47
CA PHE A 90 -11.35 6.06 4.82
C PHE A 90 -11.93 6.99 5.90
N PRO A 91 -11.98 8.33 5.69
CA PRO A 91 -12.57 9.25 6.67
C PRO A 91 -13.97 8.84 7.15
N GLN A 92 -14.83 8.36 6.24
CA GLN A 92 -16.21 7.95 6.54
C GLN A 92 -16.29 6.68 7.39
N TYR A 93 -15.26 5.84 7.34
CA TYR A 93 -15.19 4.58 8.08
C TYR A 93 -14.38 4.69 9.39
N THR A 94 -13.66 5.80 9.62
CA THR A 94 -12.74 5.96 10.76
C THR A 94 -13.40 5.65 12.12
N ASP A 95 -14.54 6.27 12.42
CA ASP A 95 -15.22 6.10 13.70
C ASP A 95 -15.73 4.66 13.89
N LYS A 96 -16.37 4.10 12.86
CA LYS A 96 -16.84 2.71 12.88
C LYS A 96 -15.69 1.71 13.14
N LEU A 97 -14.57 1.87 12.42
CA LEU A 97 -13.39 1.03 12.59
C LEU A 97 -12.80 1.14 14.00
N ARG A 98 -12.77 2.34 14.58
CA ARG A 98 -12.31 2.55 15.96
C ARG A 98 -13.21 1.85 16.96
N GLU A 99 -14.53 2.03 16.86
CA GLU A 99 -15.51 1.43 17.74
C GLU A 99 -15.46 -0.10 17.72
N GLU A 100 -15.37 -0.69 16.52
CA GLU A 100 -15.23 -2.14 16.33
C GLU A 100 -13.99 -2.68 17.05
N LEU A 101 -12.85 -2.00 16.92
CA LEU A 101 -11.60 -2.43 17.57
C LEU A 101 -11.67 -2.28 19.09
N ILE A 102 -12.13 -1.15 19.60
CA ILE A 102 -12.27 -0.92 21.05
C ILE A 102 -13.19 -1.99 21.66
N THR A 103 -14.32 -2.26 21.01
CA THR A 103 -15.27 -3.29 21.42
C THR A 103 -14.63 -4.68 21.44
N TYR A 104 -13.88 -5.04 20.38
CA TYR A 104 -13.17 -6.31 20.29
C TYR A 104 -12.17 -6.50 21.45
N ILE A 105 -11.43 -5.45 21.80
CA ILE A 105 -10.44 -5.50 22.87
C ILE A 105 -11.13 -5.61 24.24
N GLN A 106 -12.20 -4.85 24.47
CA GLN A 106 -12.86 -4.73 25.78
C GLN A 106 -13.84 -5.87 26.12
N LYS A 107 -14.28 -6.71 25.17
CA LYS A 107 -15.20 -7.87 25.39
C LYS A 107 -16.51 -7.59 26.17
N LYS A 108 -16.80 -6.36 26.60
CA LYS A 108 -18.08 -5.91 27.18
C LYS A 108 -18.33 -4.42 26.87
N PRO A 109 -19.60 -4.01 26.71
CA PRO A 109 -19.96 -2.67 26.28
C PRO A 109 -19.86 -1.70 27.47
N GLY A 110 -19.20 -0.55 27.25
CA GLY A 110 -19.27 0.54 28.23
C GLY A 110 -18.07 1.48 28.31
N ASN A 111 -17.57 1.97 27.18
CA ASN A 111 -17.07 3.35 27.02
C ASN A 111 -16.51 3.52 25.60
N THR A 112 -17.40 3.61 24.61
CA THR A 112 -17.03 3.67 23.18
C THR A 112 -16.68 5.09 22.71
N GLY A 113 -16.95 6.12 23.51
CA GLY A 113 -16.79 7.53 23.11
C GLY A 113 -15.40 8.15 23.32
N HIS A 114 -14.48 7.47 24.02
CA HIS A 114 -13.16 8.04 24.30
C HIS A 114 -12.14 7.60 23.24
N VAL A 115 -11.43 8.56 22.62
CA VAL A 115 -10.18 8.25 21.89
C VAL A 115 -9.17 7.80 22.95
N PRO A 116 -8.71 6.53 22.92
CA PRO A 116 -7.79 6.00 23.91
C PRO A 116 -6.48 6.81 23.94
N ASP A 117 -5.86 6.90 25.11
CA ASP A 117 -4.59 7.60 25.27
C ASP A 117 -3.39 6.79 24.75
N SER A 118 -2.16 7.31 24.92
CA SER A 118 -0.96 6.61 24.45
C SER A 118 -0.81 5.22 25.07
N ASP A 119 -1.11 5.06 26.35
CA ASP A 119 -0.93 3.81 27.07
C ASP A 119 -1.97 2.77 26.65
N ASP A 120 -3.20 3.23 26.35
CA ASP A 120 -4.25 2.40 25.80
C ASP A 120 -3.89 1.89 24.39
N ILE A 121 -3.38 2.74 23.50
CA ILE A 121 -2.98 2.32 22.14
C ILE A 121 -1.88 1.27 22.23
N ASP A 122 -0.93 1.44 23.16
CA ASP A 122 0.13 0.48 23.45
C ASP A 122 -0.43 -0.87 23.89
N LEU A 123 -1.37 -0.85 24.83
CA LEU A 123 -2.03 -2.03 25.33
C LEU A 123 -2.83 -2.74 24.24
N ILE A 124 -3.54 -1.99 23.38
CA ILE A 124 -4.31 -2.51 22.25
C ILE A 124 -3.37 -3.21 21.26
N TYR A 125 -2.27 -2.56 20.85
CA TYR A 125 -1.29 -3.17 19.95
C TYR A 125 -0.72 -4.47 20.51
N LYS A 126 -0.23 -4.44 21.76
CA LYS A 126 0.30 -5.62 22.46
C LYS A 126 -0.74 -6.74 22.54
N THR A 127 -2.01 -6.40 22.77
CA THR A 127 -3.12 -7.35 22.82
C THR A 127 -3.38 -7.99 21.46
N LEU A 128 -3.44 -7.21 20.38
CA LEU A 128 -3.62 -7.72 19.02
C LEU A 128 -2.47 -8.65 18.61
N ARG A 129 -1.23 -8.30 18.94
CA ARG A 129 -0.04 -9.14 18.67
C ARG A 129 -0.08 -10.42 19.48
N LYS A 130 -0.32 -10.36 20.80
CA LYS A 130 -0.44 -11.52 21.67
C LYS A 130 -1.53 -12.49 21.21
N ARG A 131 -2.66 -11.97 20.71
CA ARG A 131 -3.77 -12.76 20.18
C ARG A 131 -3.59 -13.20 18.71
N LYS A 132 -2.49 -12.82 18.05
CA LYS A 132 -2.25 -13.04 16.61
C LYS A 132 -3.39 -12.53 15.72
N LYS A 133 -3.97 -11.38 16.07
CA LYS A 133 -5.10 -10.75 15.37
C LYS A 133 -4.75 -9.41 14.72
N PHE A 134 -3.49 -9.00 14.75
CA PHE A 134 -3.05 -7.73 14.19
C PHE A 134 -3.38 -7.61 12.70
N SER A 135 -3.03 -8.60 11.86
CA SER A 135 -3.35 -8.58 10.42
C SER A 135 -4.86 -8.40 10.15
N THR A 136 -5.72 -9.03 10.95
CA THR A 136 -7.18 -8.89 10.82
C THR A 136 -7.68 -7.49 11.18
N TYR A 137 -7.11 -6.87 12.21
CA TYR A 137 -7.52 -5.55 12.72
C TYR A 137 -6.57 -4.42 12.33
N ARG A 138 -5.73 -4.64 11.31
CA ARG A 138 -4.66 -3.71 10.94
C ARG A 138 -5.22 -2.35 10.56
N LEU A 139 -6.25 -2.35 9.71
CA LEU A 139 -6.93 -1.14 9.25
C LEU A 139 -7.61 -0.39 10.41
N HIS A 140 -8.24 -1.13 11.32
CA HIS A 140 -8.86 -0.56 12.52
C HIS A 140 -7.83 0.07 13.46
N PHE A 141 -6.67 -0.56 13.59
CA PHE A 141 -5.58 -0.04 14.40
C PHE A 141 -5.01 1.26 13.80
N TYR A 142 -4.88 1.35 12.47
CA TYR A 142 -4.49 2.61 11.82
C TYR A 142 -5.52 3.71 12.01
N ALA A 143 -6.83 3.40 11.94
CA ALA A 143 -7.88 4.37 12.22
C ALA A 143 -7.76 4.94 13.65
N LEU A 144 -7.47 4.07 14.63
CA LEU A 144 -7.25 4.45 16.02
C LEU A 144 -6.02 5.33 16.20
N LEU A 145 -4.87 4.87 15.70
CA LEU A 145 -3.59 5.56 15.84
C LEU A 145 -3.60 6.93 15.16
N GLY A 146 -4.10 7.01 13.93
CA GLY A 146 -4.14 8.29 13.22
C GLY A 146 -5.11 9.29 13.85
N SER A 147 -6.26 8.82 14.38
CA SER A 147 -7.18 9.68 15.14
C SER A 147 -6.56 10.20 16.44
N TYR A 148 -5.76 9.37 17.13
CA TYR A 148 -5.00 9.81 18.29
C TYR A 148 -3.99 10.91 17.92
N ILE A 149 -3.21 10.72 16.86
CA ILE A 149 -2.23 11.71 16.38
C ILE A 149 -2.91 13.04 16.03
N ILE A 150 -4.02 13.00 15.29
CA ILE A 150 -4.81 14.20 14.95
C ILE A 150 -5.28 14.93 16.22
N LYS A 151 -5.71 14.19 17.24
CA LYS A 151 -6.20 14.75 18.52
C LYS A 151 -5.10 15.44 19.32
N ILE A 152 -3.88 14.88 19.35
CA ILE A 152 -2.77 15.42 20.17
C ILE A 152 -1.94 16.49 19.45
N CYS A 153 -2.05 16.59 18.11
CA CYS A 153 -1.41 17.61 17.28
C CYS A 153 -2.45 18.37 16.43
N PRO A 154 -3.47 19.01 17.04
CA PRO A 154 -4.55 19.65 16.30
C PRO A 154 -4.08 20.82 15.41
N GLU A 155 -2.99 21.49 15.80
CA GLU A 155 -2.37 22.62 15.09
C GLU A 155 -1.76 22.22 13.73
N GLU A 156 -1.45 20.94 13.54
CA GLU A 156 -0.83 20.44 12.31
C GLU A 156 -1.84 20.27 11.17
N HIS A 157 -3.14 20.39 11.46
CA HIS A 157 -4.23 20.29 10.49
C HIS A 157 -4.13 19.07 9.57
N PHE A 158 -3.81 17.91 10.16
CA PHE A 158 -3.65 16.67 9.42
C PHE A 158 -4.93 16.27 8.65
N LYS A 159 -4.73 15.79 7.43
CA LYS A 159 -5.76 15.14 6.60
C LYS A 159 -5.39 13.69 6.35
N TRP A 160 -6.37 12.83 6.12
CA TRP A 160 -6.09 11.47 5.67
C TRP A 160 -5.65 11.47 4.20
N GLY A 161 -4.72 10.59 3.86
CA GLY A 161 -4.28 10.40 2.48
C GLY A 161 -3.86 8.98 2.17
N LEU A 162 -3.74 8.72 0.87
CA LEU A 162 -3.12 7.52 0.34
C LEU A 162 -1.82 7.89 -0.37
N LEU A 163 -0.77 7.14 -0.05
CA LEU A 163 0.53 7.24 -0.70
C LEU A 163 0.73 6.02 -1.59
N GLN A 164 1.03 6.23 -2.87
CA GLN A 164 1.31 5.18 -3.84
C GLN A 164 2.69 5.36 -4.43
N ASN A 165 3.61 4.40 -4.23
CA ASN A 165 4.96 4.48 -4.79
C ASN A 165 5.02 4.05 -6.25
N LYS A 166 5.03 4.99 -7.21
CA LYS A 166 5.01 4.68 -8.66
C LYS A 166 6.28 4.00 -9.18
N GLN A 167 7.34 3.90 -8.38
CA GLN A 167 8.59 3.25 -8.77
C GLN A 167 8.52 1.71 -8.73
N MET A 168 7.41 1.12 -8.26
CA MET A 168 7.25 -0.32 -8.15
C MET A 168 6.17 -0.82 -9.12
N LEU A 169 6.40 -2.02 -9.69
CA LEU A 169 5.46 -2.72 -10.58
C LEU A 169 4.13 -3.04 -9.88
N ASP A 170 4.19 -3.20 -8.57
CA ASP A 170 3.07 -3.21 -7.66
C ASP A 170 3.33 -2.13 -6.59
N PRO A 171 2.78 -0.93 -6.76
CA PRO A 171 3.07 0.16 -5.85
C PRO A 171 2.37 -0.10 -4.51
N PRO A 172 3.09 -0.28 -3.39
CA PRO A 172 2.46 -0.37 -2.09
C PRO A 172 1.60 0.88 -1.88
N VAL A 173 0.32 0.67 -1.56
CA VAL A 173 -0.60 1.75 -1.21
C VAL A 173 -0.74 1.77 0.30
N SER A 174 -0.15 2.80 0.90
CA SER A 174 -0.16 2.96 2.35
C SER A 174 -1.06 4.12 2.76
N LEU A 175 -1.75 3.93 3.88
CA LEU A 175 -2.56 4.95 4.51
C LEU A 175 -1.66 5.90 5.31
N VAL A 176 -1.80 7.19 5.08
CA VAL A 176 -0.93 8.21 5.68
C VAL A 176 -1.73 9.37 6.26
N LEU A 177 -1.12 10.11 7.19
CA LEU A 177 -1.58 11.44 7.59
C LEU A 177 -0.79 12.50 6.82
N LEU A 178 -1.49 13.50 6.29
CA LEU A 178 -0.95 14.54 5.43
C LEU A 178 -1.05 15.89 6.08
N LYS A 179 0.00 16.69 5.98
CA LYS A 179 -0.04 18.11 6.33
C LYS A 179 0.66 18.96 5.28
N LYS A 180 0.29 20.24 5.23
CA LYS A 180 0.96 21.23 4.38
C LYS A 180 1.88 22.07 5.26
N GLN A 181 3.18 22.05 4.97
CA GLN A 181 4.19 22.80 5.72
C GLN A 181 5.21 23.39 4.73
N ASP A 182 5.52 24.69 4.87
CA ASP A 182 6.47 25.42 4.00
C ASP A 182 6.14 25.29 2.50
N ASN A 183 4.86 25.40 2.12
CA ASN A 183 4.35 25.16 0.75
C ASN A 183 4.59 23.75 0.18
N ALA A 184 5.01 22.79 0.99
CA ALA A 184 5.17 21.40 0.58
C ALA A 184 4.17 20.49 1.32
N TRP A 185 3.70 19.44 0.63
CA TRP A 185 3.00 18.35 1.29
C TRP A 185 4.01 17.45 2.01
N ARG A 186 3.70 17.16 3.26
CA ARG A 186 4.44 16.22 4.10
C ARG A 186 3.48 15.14 4.55
N TYR A 187 4.02 13.93 4.71
CA TYR A 187 3.22 12.79 5.10
C TYR A 187 3.85 12.05 6.28
N PHE A 188 2.99 11.42 7.06
CA PHE A 188 3.32 10.52 8.13
C PHE A 188 2.79 9.12 7.80
N ASP A 189 3.72 8.18 7.64
CA ASP A 189 3.44 6.80 7.27
C ASP A 189 3.03 5.98 8.50
N LEU A 190 1.75 5.61 8.56
CA LEU A 190 1.20 4.83 9.68
C LEU A 190 1.67 3.38 9.67
N GLU A 191 1.97 2.83 8.49
CA GLU A 191 2.44 1.45 8.34
C GLU A 191 3.89 1.33 8.81
N ASP A 192 4.77 2.23 8.36
CA ASP A 192 6.16 2.30 8.84
C ASP A 192 6.24 2.60 10.35
N CYS A 193 5.30 3.39 10.89
CA CYS A 193 5.21 3.63 12.33
C CYS A 193 4.94 2.35 13.14
N VAL A 194 4.17 1.41 12.60
CA VAL A 194 3.74 0.21 13.34
C VAL A 194 4.63 -0.99 13.05
N GLU A 195 5.06 -1.14 11.80
CA GLU A 195 5.76 -2.32 11.28
C GLU A 195 7.24 -2.06 10.95
N GLY A 196 7.69 -0.80 10.97
CA GLY A 196 9.05 -0.40 10.60
C GLY A 196 10.14 -0.80 11.60
N LYS A 197 11.37 -0.37 11.30
CA LYS A 197 12.64 -0.76 11.96
C LYS A 197 12.68 -0.61 13.49
N PHE A 198 11.82 0.23 14.04
CA PHE A 198 11.78 0.55 15.47
C PHE A 198 10.73 -0.28 16.21
N GLY A 199 9.87 -1.00 15.48
CA GLY A 199 8.61 -1.53 16.01
C GLY A 199 7.74 -0.40 16.57
N TYR A 200 6.52 -0.74 16.95
CA TYR A 200 5.56 0.12 17.64
C TYR A 200 6.08 0.81 18.94
N LEU A 201 7.33 0.61 19.34
CA LEU A 201 7.93 1.00 20.63
C LEU A 201 7.90 2.49 20.98
N SER A 202 7.27 3.36 20.18
CA SER A 202 7.29 4.77 20.52
C SER A 202 6.34 5.69 19.75
N VAL A 203 5.04 5.67 20.03
CA VAL A 203 4.21 6.83 19.68
C VAL A 203 4.83 8.12 20.28
N GLN A 204 5.39 8.06 21.51
CA GLN A 204 6.10 9.18 22.15
C GLN A 204 7.45 9.59 21.51
N TYR A 205 8.30 8.65 21.07
CA TYR A 205 9.58 8.96 20.40
C TYR A 205 9.36 9.39 18.94
N VAL A 206 8.30 8.88 18.31
CA VAL A 206 7.88 9.33 16.99
C VAL A 206 7.44 10.78 17.07
N LEU A 207 6.58 11.13 18.05
CA LEU A 207 6.15 12.51 18.38
C LEU A 207 7.32 13.46 18.71
N SER A 208 8.39 12.97 19.34
CA SER A 208 9.52 13.81 19.76
C SER A 208 10.60 14.02 18.69
N SER A 209 10.45 13.42 17.50
CA SER A 209 11.42 13.56 16.41
C SER A 209 10.85 14.37 15.23
N PRO A 210 11.20 15.68 15.11
CA PRO A 210 10.66 16.56 14.06
C PRO A 210 10.98 16.09 12.63
N THR A 211 11.94 15.19 12.44
CA THR A 211 12.38 14.70 11.14
C THR A 211 11.53 13.56 10.59
N ARG A 212 10.68 12.91 11.41
CA ARG A 212 9.92 11.71 10.98
C ARG A 212 8.45 11.95 10.60
N PHE A 213 7.85 13.06 11.04
CA PHE A 213 6.55 13.56 10.51
C PHE A 213 6.64 14.25 9.16
N ASN A 214 7.84 14.26 8.60
CA ASN A 214 8.25 15.32 7.69
C ASN A 214 8.98 14.77 6.48
N ARG A 215 8.64 13.54 6.09
CA ARG A 215 9.07 13.01 4.78
C ARG A 215 8.46 13.87 3.70
N ARG A 216 9.32 14.47 2.88
CA ARG A 216 8.86 15.26 1.74
C ARG A 216 8.37 14.30 0.69
N PHE A 217 7.23 14.63 0.10
CA PHE A 217 6.70 13.85 -1.01
C PHE A 217 7.72 13.66 -2.13
N ASN A 218 8.53 14.68 -2.43
CA ASN A 218 9.52 14.67 -3.51
C ASN A 218 10.71 13.73 -3.26
N GLU A 219 10.87 13.18 -2.06
CA GLU A 219 11.92 12.19 -1.74
C GLU A 219 11.51 10.77 -2.19
N ILE A 220 10.25 10.57 -2.59
CA ILE A 220 9.72 9.33 -3.17
C ILE A 220 8.89 9.70 -4.40
N GLU A 221 9.23 9.22 -5.59
CA GLU A 221 8.48 9.48 -6.85
C GLU A 221 7.07 8.84 -6.82
N SER A 222 6.17 9.34 -5.96
CA SER A 222 4.88 8.74 -5.63
C SER A 222 3.70 9.57 -6.14
N LEU A 223 2.47 9.04 -6.02
CA LEU A 223 1.22 9.78 -6.20
C LEU A 223 0.55 9.94 -4.84
N LEU A 224 0.07 11.15 -4.55
CA LEU A 224 -0.66 11.48 -3.34
C LEU A 224 -2.12 11.73 -3.67
N ARG A 225 -3.02 11.08 -2.92
CA ARG A 225 -4.44 11.41 -2.92
C ARG A 225 -4.85 11.89 -1.54
N VAL A 226 -5.38 13.10 -1.47
CA VAL A 226 -6.06 13.62 -0.27
C VAL A 226 -7.47 13.05 -0.26
N MET A 227 -7.92 12.59 0.89
CA MET A 227 -9.28 12.09 1.10
C MET A 227 -10.06 13.16 1.87
N ASP A 228 -11.20 13.57 1.31
CA ASP A 228 -12.13 14.54 1.91
C ASP A 228 -13.27 13.84 2.65
#